data_AF-A0A516KF31-F1
#
_entry.id   AF-A0A516KF31-F1
#
_cell.length_a   1.000
_cell.length_b   1.000
_cell.length_c   1.000
_cell.angle_alpha   90.00
_cell.angle_beta   90.00
_cell.angle_gamma   90.00
#
_symmetry.space_group_name_H-M   'P 1'
#
loop_
_entity.id
_entity.type
_entity.pdbx_description
1 polymer ?
#
loop_
_entity_poly.entity_id
_entity_poly.type
_entity_poly.pdbx_seq_one_letter_code
_entity_poly.pdbx_strand_id
1 'polypeptide(L)' 'MSNIKELLIRIEYLRKRMTEIALKKGFTSAESISISQELDKLMNDYEVQKVKNYDKISPFIEK' A
#
# COMPACT_ATOMS: atom_id res chain seq x y z
N MET A 1 -16.27 5.19 -0.48
CA MET A 1 -15.43 4.04 -0.85
C MET A 1 -14.08 4.61 -1.25
N SER A 2 -13.01 4.33 -0.50
CA SER A 2 -11.67 4.72 -0.97
C SER A 2 -11.42 4.00 -2.30
N ASN A 3 -11.01 4.75 -3.32
CA ASN A 3 -10.81 4.18 -4.64
C ASN A 3 -9.48 3.42 -4.63
N ILE A 4 -9.45 2.18 -5.13
CA ILE A 4 -8.22 1.39 -5.28
C ILE A 4 -7.12 2.20 -5.99
N LYS A 5 -7.50 3.06 -6.96
CA LYS A 5 -6.58 3.97 -7.65
C LYS A 5 -5.93 4.99 -6.71
N GLU A 6 -6.67 5.54 -5.73
CA GLU A 6 -6.12 6.49 -4.76
C GLU A 6 -5.10 5.82 -3.84
N LEU A 7 -5.37 4.58 -3.43
CA LEU A 7 -4.40 3.78 -2.66
C LEU A 7 -3.13 3.52 -3.46
N LEU A 8 -3.24 3.14 -4.73
CA LEU A 8 -2.09 2.91 -5.60
C LEU A 8 -1.24 4.18 -5.78
N ILE A 9 -1.87 5.34 -5.97
CA ILE A 9 -1.16 6.62 -6.06
C ILE A 9 -0.39 6.90 -4.76
N ARG A 10 -1.02 6.63 -3.60
CA ARG A 10 -0.41 6.89 -2.30
C ARG A 10 0.74 5.93 -1.98
N ILE A 11 0.60 4.65 -2.33
CA ILE A 11 1.66 3.64 -2.25
C ILE A 11 2.86 4.07 -3.09
N GLU A 12 2.64 4.47 -4.34
CA GLU A 12 3.74 4.88 -5.23
C GLU A 12 4.46 6.14 -4.72
N TYR A 13 3.70 7.11 -4.22
CA TYR A 13 4.26 8.32 -3.62
C TYR A 13 5.14 7.99 -2.40
N LEU A 14 4.65 7.15 -1.48
CA LEU A 14 5.41 6.77 -0.29
C LEU A 14 6.61 5.89 -0.61
N ARG A 15 6.53 5.01 -1.62
CA ARG A 15 7.66 4.22 -2.10
C ARG A 15 8.81 5.11 -2.58
N LYS A 16 8.50 6.16 -3.36
CA LYS A 16 9.50 7.13 -3.83
C LYS A 16 10.12 7.89 -2.65
N ARG A 17 9.30 8.39 -1.74
CA ARG A 17 9.77 9.11 -0.55
C ARG A 17 10.62 8.26 0.38
N MET A 18 10.23 7.00 0.61
CA MET A 18 11.03 6.05 1.39
C MET A 18 12.42 5.90 0.78
N THR A 19 12.48 5.70 -0.54
CA THR A 19 13.73 5.54 -1.28
C THR A 19 14.60 6.79 -1.15
N GLU A 20 14.03 7.97 -1.37
CA GLU A 20 14.75 9.24 -1.23
C GLU A 20 15.33 9.45 0.17
N ILE A 21 14.55 9.14 1.21
CA ILE A 21 14.97 9.32 2.61
C ILE A 21 15.98 8.26 3.00
N ALA A 22 15.81 7.01 2.56
CA ALA A 22 16.78 5.95 2.80
C ALA A 22 18.12 6.23 2.12
N LEU A 23 18.12 6.79 0.91
CA LEU A 23 19.34 7.23 0.23
C LEU A 23 20.02 8.41 0.93
N LYS A 24 19.26 9.31 1.55
CA LYS A 24 19.79 10.50 2.25
C LYS A 24 20.23 10.23 3.69
N LYS A 25 19.49 9.40 4.42
CA LYS A 25 19.60 9.22 5.88
C LYS A 25 19.91 7.78 6.30
N GLY A 26 19.89 6.84 5.36
CA GLY A 26 20.06 5.42 5.61
C GLY A 26 18.74 4.72 5.93
N PHE A 27 18.65 3.45 5.53
CA PHE A 27 17.46 2.60 5.73
C PHE A 27 17.11 2.34 7.20
N THR A 28 18.07 2.49 8.11
CA THR A 28 17.88 2.33 9.56
C THR A 28 17.54 3.63 10.28
N SER A 29 17.43 4.75 9.55
CA SER A 29 16.99 6.01 10.15
C SER A 29 15.55 5.88 10.65
N ALA A 30 15.23 6.51 11.78
CA ALA A 30 13.88 6.49 12.33
C ALA A 30 12.82 6.97 11.31
N GLU A 31 13.20 7.91 10.43
CA GLU A 31 12.32 8.42 9.39
C GLU A 31 12.10 7.39 8.27
N SER A 32 13.15 6.70 7.81
CA SER A 32 13.01 5.59 6.85
C SER A 32 12.15 4.46 7.40
N ILE A 33 12.32 4.11 8.67
CA ILE A 33 11.53 3.07 9.36
C ILE A 33 10.06 3.51 9.50
N SER A 34 9.81 4.76 9.88
CA SER A 34 8.43 5.26 10.00
C SER A 34 7.70 5.23 8.65
N ILE A 35 8.38 5.59 7.57
CA ILE A 35 7.77 5.60 6.23
C ILE A 35 7.58 4.17 5.71
N SER A 36 8.49 3.24 6.00
CA SER A 36 8.31 1.83 5.62
C SER A 36 7.09 1.23 6.29
N GLN A 37 6.87 1.52 7.57
CA GLN A 37 5.67 1.08 8.30
C GLN A 37 4.37 1.68 7.74
N GLU A 38 4.39 2.95 7.33
CA GLU A 38 3.23 3.57 6.68
C GLU A 38 2.94 2.94 5.30
N LEU A 39 3.99 2.67 4.53
CA LEU A 39 3.89 2.00 3.23
C LEU A 39 3.32 0.57 3.37
N ASP A 40 3.81 -0.20 4.34
CA ASP A 40 3.33 -1.55 4.63
C ASP A 40 1.84 -1.54 5.00
N LYS A 41 1.40 -0.57 5.82
CA LYS A 41 0.00 -0.42 6.19
C LYS A 41 -0.89 -0.17 4.96
N LEU A 42 -0.46 0.70 4.04
CA LEU A 42 -1.20 0.99 2.81
C LEU A 42 -1.24 -0.19 1.85
N MET A 43 -0.16 -0.98 1.77
CA MET A 43 -0.15 -2.21 1.00
C MET A 43 -1.14 -3.23 1.56
N ASN A 44 -1.19 -3.38 2.89
CA ASN A 44 -2.17 -4.25 3.54
C ASN A 44 -3.61 -3.77 3.28
N ASP A 45 -3.87 -2.46 3.38
CA ASP A 45 -5.19 -1.88 3.08
C ASP A 45 -5.60 -2.12 1.61
N TYR A 46 -4.65 -2.03 0.68
CA TYR A 46 -4.87 -2.34 -0.73
C TYR A 46 -5.23 -3.82 -0.94
N GLU A 47 -4.49 -4.75 -0.35
CA GLU A 47 -4.80 -6.17 -0.52
C GLU A 47 -6.13 -6.56 0.12
N VAL A 48 -6.46 -5.99 1.29
CA VAL A 48 -7.79 -6.18 1.90
C VAL A 48 -8.91 -5.65 1.00
N GLN A 49 -8.73 -4.49 0.37
CA GLN A 49 -9.74 -3.93 -0.56
C GLN A 49 -9.85 -4.75 -1.84
N LYS A 50 -8.73 -5.28 -2.34
CA LYS A 50 -8.69 -6.16 -3.50
C LYS A 50 -9.43 -7.47 -3.21
N VAL A 51 -9.15 -8.14 -2.10
CA VAL A 51 -9.85 -9.38 -1.69
C VAL A 51 -11.34 -9.13 -1.48
N LYS A 52 -11.74 -8.05 -0.80
CA LYS A 52 -13.16 -7.66 -0.66
C LYS A 52 -13.88 -7.43 -1.98
N ASN A 53 -13.15 -7.09 -3.05
CA ASN A 53 -13.73 -6.99 -4.39
C ASN A 53 -13.80 -8.35 -5.10
N TYR A 54 -12.87 -9.28 -4.84
CA TYR A 54 -12.97 -10.66 -5.32
C TYR A 54 -14.17 -11.41 -4.68
N ASP A 55 -14.38 -11.27 -3.38
CA ASP A 55 -15.51 -11.91 -2.66
C ASP A 55 -16.88 -11.42 -3.15
N LYS A 56 -16.95 -10.19 -3.69
CA LYS A 56 -18.18 -9.65 -4.32
C LYS A 56 -18.44 -10.19 -5.71
N ILE A 57 -17.43 -10.71 -6.40
CA ILE A 57 -17.53 -11.27 -7.75
C ILE A 57 -17.75 -12.79 -7.69
N SER A 58 -17.28 -13.45 -6.63
CA SER A 58 -17.38 -14.90 -6.43
C SER A 58 -18.78 -15.50 -6.15
N PRO A 59 -19.91 -14.77 -5.95
CA PRO A 59 -21.23 -15.41 -5.90
C PRO A 59 -21.74 -15.88 -7.27
N PHE A 60 -21.08 -15.51 -8.38
CA PHE A 60 -21.60 -15.71 -9.74
C PHE A 60 -20.85 -16.76 -10.57
N ILE A 61 -19.85 -17.46 -10.01
CA ILE A 61 -19.16 -18.55 -10.70
C ILE A 61 -19.25 -19.83 -9.86
N GLU A 62 -20.47 -20.34 -9.72
CA GLU A 62 -20.72 -21.77 -9.51
C GLU A 62 -22.11 -22.09 -10.07
N LYS A 63 -22.12 -22.69 -11.27
CA LYS A 63 -23.25 -23.44 -11.84
C LYS A 63 -22.70 -24.57 -12.69
#